data_AF-A0A2T3Z3M6-F1
#
_entry.id   AF-A0A2T3Z3M6-F1
#
_cell.length_a   1.000
_cell.length_b   1.000
_cell.length_c   1.000
_cell.angle_alpha   90.00
_cell.angle_beta   90.00
_cell.angle_gamma   90.00
#
_symmetry.space_group_name_H-M   'P 1'
#
loop_
_entity.id
_entity.type
_entity.pdbx_description
1 polymer ?
#
loop_
_entity_poly.entity_id
_entity_poly.type
_entity_poly.pdbx_seq_one_letter_code
_entity_poly.pdbx_strand_id
1 'polypeptide(L)'
;MENAADQPKEPSKSALKKAEKQAKMAAEKAAKAAKQAALPIVGGKKTDDIIGITVTKAENFPAWYQEVVLKGEMVEYYQEISGFFVLRPLSMHIWNVIRKWFQERIELMGVEETSFPMFLSSKSLEKEKDHVEGFAPELAWVTKAGEKDLEVPVAIRPTSEAVMYPYYSKWIRSHRDLPLRLNQWNSVVRWEAKQTTPFLRTREFLWQEGHTAHLTEELAGKEVLEILELYAGVYEQLLAVPVVRGRKTENEKFAGGYYTTTVEGYIPSNGRGIQGATSHCLGQNFSKMFDITVEDPANKGSHIHVWQNSWGLSTRVIGVMIMVHGDDKGLVLPPRIAKTQTVLIPVGINKNTTPEDRKKHEEQLDGIRDTLRKAGVRSESDWREGYTPAWKFNDWELRGVPLRIEFGPKDAAKEVVSWARRDTGEKGTIPIAEVATKVPELLETIQQDMYNKAEKSFREHRLQITKWEDVLPALDNKNVVLIPFCGDGKCEDRIKELTTREDTQPDVPESQKLPSMGMKSLCIPFEQPEGVVAGETECLSPECQRKAQFWTMFGRSY
;
A
#
# COMPACT_ATOMS: atom_id res chain seq x y z
N MET A 1 20.17 -38.66 -41.10
CA MET A 1 20.85 -39.39 -40.00
C MET A 1 20.61 -38.60 -38.73
N GLU A 2 20.03 -39.27 -37.75
CA GLU A 2 19.36 -38.72 -36.58
C GLU A 2 20.26 -38.01 -35.56
N ASN A 3 19.58 -37.16 -34.79
CA ASN A 3 19.96 -36.40 -33.60
C ASN A 3 20.75 -37.19 -32.54
N ALA A 4 21.67 -36.49 -31.87
CA ALA A 4 21.98 -36.74 -30.46
C ALA A 4 21.57 -35.49 -29.66
N ALA A 5 20.43 -35.59 -28.97
CA ALA A 5 19.91 -34.56 -28.08
C ALA A 5 20.63 -34.63 -26.73
N ASP A 6 21.11 -33.48 -26.26
CA ASP A 6 21.69 -33.30 -24.93
C ASP A 6 20.55 -33.34 -23.90
N GLN A 7 20.58 -34.32 -22.98
CA GLN A 7 19.57 -34.48 -21.95
C GLN A 7 19.82 -33.50 -20.79
N PRO A 8 18.79 -32.85 -20.22
CA PRO A 8 18.96 -32.03 -19.04
C PRO A 8 19.34 -32.90 -17.82
N LYS A 9 20.47 -32.59 -17.20
CA LYS A 9 20.94 -33.23 -15.96
C LYS A 9 19.90 -33.05 -14.85
N GLU A 10 19.40 -34.16 -14.31
CA GLU A 10 18.60 -34.16 -13.08
C GLU A 10 19.34 -33.43 -11.94
N PRO A 11 18.65 -32.63 -11.11
CA PRO A 11 19.27 -32.00 -9.96
C PRO A 11 19.80 -33.07 -9.00
N SER A 12 21.02 -32.88 -8.50
CA SER A 12 21.63 -33.87 -7.60
C SER A 12 20.74 -34.05 -6.36
N LYS A 13 20.53 -35.30 -5.95
CA LYS A 13 19.81 -35.65 -4.71
C LYS A 13 20.35 -34.92 -3.47
N SER A 14 21.57 -34.39 -3.51
CA SER A 14 22.13 -33.59 -2.42
C SER A 14 21.60 -32.16 -2.37
N ALA A 15 21.29 -31.53 -3.51
CA ALA A 15 20.76 -30.17 -3.57
C ALA A 15 19.31 -30.11 -3.07
N LEU A 16 18.48 -31.06 -3.51
CA LEU A 16 17.09 -31.20 -3.05
C LEU A 16 17.02 -31.51 -1.53
N LYS A 17 17.87 -32.42 -1.03
CA LYS A 17 17.98 -32.69 0.42
C LYS A 17 18.46 -31.48 1.22
N LYS A 18 19.31 -30.61 0.64
CA LYS A 18 19.79 -29.39 1.29
C LYS A 18 18.67 -28.34 1.38
N ALA A 19 17.90 -28.19 0.32
CA ALA A 19 16.71 -27.33 0.31
C ALA A 19 15.63 -27.83 1.28
N GLU A 20 15.33 -29.13 1.31
CA GLU A 20 14.41 -29.73 2.29
C GLU A 20 14.89 -29.53 3.74
N LYS A 21 16.20 -29.71 3.99
CA LYS A 21 16.76 -29.50 5.33
C LYS A 21 16.71 -28.03 5.75
N GLN A 22 16.97 -27.10 4.83
CA GLN A 22 16.84 -25.66 5.07
C GLN A 22 15.38 -25.25 5.29
N ALA A 23 14.44 -25.77 4.50
CA ALA A 23 13.01 -25.54 4.68
C ALA A 23 12.50 -26.10 6.01
N LYS A 24 12.98 -27.28 6.43
CA LYS A 24 12.63 -27.88 7.72
C LYS A 24 13.20 -27.10 8.89
N MET A 25 14.45 -26.62 8.79
CA MET A 25 15.05 -25.72 9.79
C MET A 25 14.35 -24.36 9.85
N ALA A 26 13.93 -23.82 8.70
CA ALA A 26 13.15 -22.59 8.62
C ALA A 26 11.75 -22.78 9.23
N ALA A 27 11.09 -23.92 8.97
CA ALA A 27 9.80 -24.28 9.55
C ALA A 27 9.89 -24.49 11.07
N GLU A 28 10.95 -25.14 11.57
CA GLU A 28 11.20 -25.30 13.01
C GLU A 28 11.52 -23.95 13.68
N LYS A 29 12.30 -23.09 13.01
CA LYS A 29 12.58 -21.73 13.49
C LYS A 29 11.32 -20.86 13.48
N ALA A 30 10.46 -21.00 12.47
CA ALA A 30 9.17 -20.34 12.37
C ALA A 30 8.17 -20.87 13.41
N ALA A 31 8.16 -22.18 13.70
CA ALA A 31 7.34 -22.78 14.75
C ALA A 31 7.80 -22.36 16.14
N LYS A 32 9.11 -22.21 16.35
CA LYS A 32 9.69 -21.70 17.60
C LYS A 32 9.42 -20.20 17.76
N ALA A 33 9.51 -19.43 16.68
CA ALA A 33 9.11 -18.02 16.63
C ALA A 33 7.60 -17.86 16.84
N ALA A 34 6.76 -18.76 16.31
CA ALA A 34 5.31 -18.75 16.55
C ALA A 34 4.94 -19.12 18.00
N LYS A 35 5.70 -20.02 18.64
CA LYS A 35 5.56 -20.33 20.08
C LYS A 35 6.04 -19.18 20.99
N GLN A 36 7.01 -18.38 20.54
CA GLN A 36 7.48 -17.18 21.26
C GLN A 36 6.67 -15.92 20.93
N ALA A 37 6.06 -15.87 19.74
CA ALA A 37 5.11 -14.85 19.28
C ALA A 37 3.66 -15.25 19.59
N ALA A 38 3.45 -16.19 20.52
CA ALA A 38 2.26 -16.19 21.34
C ALA A 38 2.26 -14.87 22.14
N LEU A 39 1.95 -13.79 21.44
CA LEU A 39 1.45 -12.58 22.05
C LEU A 39 0.36 -13.03 23.01
N PRO A 40 0.25 -12.43 24.20
CA PRO A 40 -0.98 -12.60 24.95
C PRO A 40 -2.06 -12.18 23.97
N ILE A 41 -2.92 -13.13 23.61
CA ILE A 41 -4.24 -12.81 23.10
C ILE A 41 -4.74 -11.81 24.14
N VAL A 42 -4.92 -10.55 23.75
CA VAL A 42 -5.67 -9.60 24.56
C VAL A 42 -7.12 -10.08 24.47
N GLY A 43 -7.36 -11.14 25.23
CA GLY A 43 -8.60 -11.86 25.44
C GLY A 43 -8.48 -12.34 26.88
N GLY A 44 -8.47 -11.38 27.80
CA GLY A 44 -8.03 -11.63 29.17
C GLY A 44 -8.03 -10.43 30.12
N LYS A 45 -8.96 -9.49 29.96
CA LYS A 45 -9.59 -8.67 31.03
C LYS A 45 -10.58 -7.73 30.35
N LYS A 46 -11.76 -7.53 30.95
CA LYS A 46 -12.82 -6.63 30.49
C LYS A 46 -12.30 -5.19 30.29
N THR A 47 -11.73 -4.91 29.13
CA THR A 47 -11.51 -3.56 28.58
C THR A 47 -12.46 -3.27 27.42
N ASP A 48 -13.35 -4.21 27.10
CA ASP A 48 -14.35 -4.15 26.02
C ASP A 48 -15.35 -2.98 26.12
N ASP A 49 -15.33 -2.22 27.22
CA ASP A 49 -16.22 -1.08 27.45
C ASP A 49 -15.63 0.28 26.99
N ILE A 50 -14.33 0.37 26.67
CA ILE A 50 -13.73 1.65 26.22
C ILE A 50 -13.78 1.75 24.70
N ILE A 51 -14.82 2.43 24.21
CA ILE A 51 -15.12 2.61 22.79
C ILE A 51 -14.07 3.47 22.06
N GLY A 52 -13.49 4.47 22.75
CA GLY A 52 -12.52 5.40 22.15
C GLY A 52 -11.08 4.88 22.08
N ILE A 53 -10.21 5.61 21.39
CA ILE A 53 -8.77 5.33 21.35
C ILE A 53 -8.16 5.62 22.74
N THR A 54 -7.37 4.67 23.25
CA THR A 54 -6.80 4.69 24.61
C THR A 54 -5.32 5.06 24.66
N VAL A 55 -4.64 5.10 23.51
CA VAL A 55 -3.23 5.46 23.42
C VAL A 55 -3.02 6.47 22.30
N THR A 56 -2.23 7.51 22.55
CA THR A 56 -2.00 8.55 21.54
C THR A 56 -1.04 8.08 20.45
N LYS A 57 -1.23 8.63 19.25
CA LYS A 57 -0.39 8.37 18.08
C LYS A 57 1.09 8.71 18.31
N ALA A 58 1.35 9.70 19.18
CA ALA A 58 2.69 10.17 19.50
C ALA A 58 3.41 9.29 20.53
N GLU A 59 2.69 8.75 21.51
CA GLU A 59 3.28 7.95 22.61
C GLU A 59 3.58 6.51 22.19
N ASN A 60 2.62 5.80 21.57
CA ASN A 60 2.83 4.42 21.13
C ASN A 60 2.11 4.20 19.78
N PHE A 61 2.83 4.54 18.72
CA PHE A 61 2.32 4.45 17.36
C PHE A 61 1.84 3.04 16.95
N PRO A 62 2.56 1.93 17.25
CA PRO A 62 2.06 0.57 16.96
C PRO A 62 0.73 0.25 17.64
N ALA A 63 0.59 0.55 18.94
CA ALA A 63 -0.65 0.29 19.68
C ALA A 63 -1.79 1.18 19.18
N TRP A 64 -1.52 2.48 18.96
CA TRP A 64 -2.48 3.41 18.36
C TRP A 64 -3.00 2.89 17.01
N TYR A 65 -2.10 2.46 16.12
CA TYR A 65 -2.49 1.98 14.79
C TYR A 65 -3.41 0.76 14.88
N GLN A 66 -3.09 -0.19 15.77
CA GLN A 66 -3.93 -1.38 16.01
C GLN A 66 -5.31 -0.98 16.53
N GLU A 67 -5.39 -0.08 17.50
CA GLU A 67 -6.68 0.40 18.02
C GLU A 67 -7.50 1.08 16.93
N VAL A 68 -6.90 1.95 16.12
CA VAL A 68 -7.60 2.67 15.05
C VAL A 68 -8.20 1.71 14.02
N VAL A 69 -7.45 0.69 13.56
CA VAL A 69 -7.97 -0.24 12.54
C VAL A 69 -8.98 -1.23 13.09
N LEU A 70 -8.90 -1.61 14.37
CA LEU A 70 -9.86 -2.52 15.01
C LEU A 70 -11.12 -1.78 15.45
N LYS A 71 -10.99 -0.73 16.26
CA LYS A 71 -12.11 0.06 16.80
C LYS A 71 -12.82 0.86 15.70
N GLY A 72 -12.10 1.23 14.64
CA GLY A 72 -12.68 1.79 13.41
C GLY A 72 -13.37 0.78 12.49
N GLU A 73 -13.47 -0.49 12.89
CA GLU A 73 -14.13 -1.58 12.15
C GLU A 73 -13.56 -1.81 10.73
N MET A 74 -12.25 -1.60 10.55
CA MET A 74 -11.57 -1.81 9.26
C MET A 74 -11.15 -3.26 9.07
N VAL A 75 -10.62 -3.88 10.12
CA VAL A 75 -10.09 -5.25 10.07
C VAL A 75 -10.49 -6.04 11.31
N GLU A 76 -10.43 -7.36 11.19
CA GLU A 76 -10.47 -8.30 12.32
C GLU A 76 -9.24 -9.21 12.22
N TYR A 77 -8.66 -9.60 13.36
CA TYR A 77 -7.61 -10.62 13.37
C TYR A 77 -8.22 -11.98 13.03
N TYR A 78 -7.63 -12.69 12.07
CA TYR A 78 -7.98 -14.09 11.87
C TYR A 78 -7.32 -14.91 12.99
N GLN A 79 -8.10 -15.25 14.02
CA GLN A 79 -7.57 -15.76 15.30
C GLN A 79 -6.84 -17.11 15.17
N GLU A 80 -7.18 -17.91 14.15
CA GLU A 80 -6.61 -19.24 13.95
C GLU A 80 -5.22 -19.21 13.30
N ILE A 81 -4.92 -18.20 12.47
CA ILE A 81 -3.66 -18.12 11.71
C ILE A 81 -3.10 -16.71 11.75
N SER A 82 -1.95 -16.56 12.41
CA SER A 82 -1.23 -15.29 12.48
C SER A 82 -0.86 -14.75 11.10
N GLY A 83 -0.97 -13.44 10.92
CA GLY A 83 -0.63 -12.73 9.70
C GLY A 83 -1.74 -12.63 8.66
N PHE A 84 -2.92 -13.17 8.96
CA PHE A 84 -4.13 -13.05 8.16
C PHE A 84 -5.14 -12.15 8.86
N PHE A 85 -5.89 -11.37 8.07
CA PHE A 85 -6.82 -10.36 8.56
C PHE A 85 -8.09 -10.40 7.73
N VAL A 86 -9.24 -10.32 8.38
CA VAL A 86 -10.53 -10.15 7.68
C VAL A 86 -10.67 -8.67 7.34
N LEU A 87 -10.78 -8.35 6.05
CA LEU A 87 -11.09 -6.99 5.61
C LEU A 87 -12.59 -6.75 5.74
N ARG A 88 -12.99 -5.90 6.70
CA ARG A 88 -14.40 -5.57 6.96
C ARG A 88 -14.98 -4.65 5.88
N PRO A 89 -16.31 -4.44 5.84
CA PRO A 89 -16.98 -3.70 4.76
C PRO A 89 -16.44 -2.29 4.49
N LEU A 90 -15.94 -1.57 5.50
CA LEU A 90 -15.35 -0.24 5.31
C LEU A 90 -14.06 -0.33 4.47
N SER A 91 -13.15 -1.24 4.82
CA SER A 91 -11.91 -1.48 4.07
C SER A 91 -12.18 -1.95 2.64
N MET A 92 -13.13 -2.87 2.47
CA MET A 92 -13.49 -3.36 1.14
C MET A 92 -14.16 -2.28 0.28
N HIS A 93 -14.93 -1.36 0.88
CA HIS A 93 -15.45 -0.20 0.15
C HIS A 93 -14.31 0.66 -0.40
N ILE A 94 -13.33 1.01 0.45
CA ILE A 94 -12.17 1.82 0.05
C ILE A 94 -11.40 1.12 -1.07
N TRP A 95 -11.12 -0.18 -0.92
CA TRP A 95 -10.44 -0.97 -1.95
C TRP A 95 -11.20 -1.00 -3.28
N ASN A 96 -12.53 -1.13 -3.23
CA ASN A 96 -13.36 -1.14 -4.43
C ASN A 96 -13.42 0.24 -5.13
N VAL A 97 -13.36 1.35 -4.39
CA VAL A 97 -13.24 2.69 -4.98
C VAL A 97 -11.92 2.84 -5.71
N ILE A 98 -10.81 2.40 -5.11
CA ILE A 98 -9.47 2.41 -5.73
C ILE A 98 -9.47 1.53 -6.98
N ARG A 99 -9.99 0.30 -6.87
CA ARG A 99 -10.12 -0.64 -7.99
C ARG A 99 -10.86 -0.01 -9.15
N LYS A 100 -12.05 0.55 -8.90
CA LYS A 100 -12.87 1.18 -9.94
C LYS A 100 -12.11 2.32 -10.63
N TRP A 101 -11.54 3.25 -9.86
CA TRP A 101 -10.84 4.42 -10.40
C TRP A 101 -9.62 4.02 -11.24
N PHE A 102 -8.88 3.01 -10.80
CA PHE A 102 -7.67 2.53 -11.49
C PHE A 102 -8.05 1.73 -12.74
N GLN A 103 -9.03 0.83 -12.64
CA GLN A 103 -9.54 0.01 -13.74
C GLN A 103 -10.01 0.87 -14.91
N GLU A 104 -10.85 1.89 -14.65
CA GLU A 104 -11.33 2.83 -15.67
C GLU A 104 -10.19 3.51 -16.45
N ARG A 105 -9.03 3.72 -15.83
CA ARG A 105 -7.88 4.41 -16.45
C ARG A 105 -6.98 3.48 -17.24
N ILE A 106 -6.73 2.28 -16.73
CA ILE A 106 -5.93 1.29 -17.48
C ILE A 106 -6.70 0.73 -18.69
N GLU A 107 -8.04 0.69 -18.63
CA GLU A 107 -8.87 0.33 -19.78
C GLU A 107 -8.73 1.34 -20.93
N LEU A 108 -8.60 2.63 -20.63
CA LEU A 108 -8.31 3.67 -21.63
C LEU A 108 -6.91 3.51 -22.27
N MET A 109 -5.98 2.83 -21.58
CA MET A 109 -4.66 2.47 -22.12
C MET A 109 -4.70 1.16 -22.94
N GLY A 110 -5.87 0.52 -23.05
CA GLY A 110 -6.04 -0.77 -23.72
C GLY A 110 -5.53 -1.95 -22.89
N VAL A 111 -5.47 -1.83 -21.56
CA VAL A 111 -5.18 -2.96 -20.66
C VAL A 111 -6.45 -3.76 -20.44
N GLU A 112 -6.38 -5.08 -20.63
CA GLU A 112 -7.51 -5.99 -20.44
C GLU A 112 -7.43 -6.73 -19.10
N GLU A 113 -8.56 -6.86 -18.39
CA GLU A 113 -8.62 -7.65 -17.16
C GLU A 113 -8.61 -9.16 -17.47
N THR A 114 -7.81 -9.92 -16.73
CA THR A 114 -7.65 -11.37 -16.87
C THR A 114 -7.61 -12.05 -15.50
N SER A 115 -7.59 -13.38 -15.49
CA SER A 115 -7.46 -14.17 -14.26
C SER A 115 -6.63 -15.43 -14.52
N PHE A 116 -5.42 -15.46 -13.99
CA PHE A 116 -4.57 -16.65 -14.01
C PHE A 116 -4.75 -17.50 -12.74
N PRO A 117 -4.49 -18.82 -12.80
CA PRO A 117 -4.54 -19.69 -11.62
C PRO A 117 -3.59 -19.27 -10.50
N MET A 118 -3.93 -19.58 -9.24
CA MET A 118 -3.10 -19.21 -8.08
C MET A 118 -1.89 -20.12 -7.82
N PHE A 119 -1.88 -21.31 -8.43
CA PHE A 119 -0.86 -22.31 -8.18
C PHE A 119 0.27 -22.25 -9.19
N LEU A 120 1.50 -22.22 -8.70
CA LEU A 120 2.73 -22.41 -9.47
C LEU A 120 3.13 -23.88 -9.39
N SER A 121 3.42 -24.46 -10.54
CA SER A 121 4.07 -25.77 -10.58
C SER A 121 5.53 -25.67 -10.16
N SER A 122 6.08 -26.73 -9.58
CA SER A 122 7.52 -26.84 -9.33
C SER A 122 8.34 -26.57 -10.60
N LYS A 123 7.90 -27.08 -11.75
CA LYS A 123 8.53 -26.85 -13.06
C LYS A 123 8.57 -25.38 -13.49
N SER A 124 7.54 -24.60 -13.16
CA SER A 124 7.52 -23.15 -13.41
C SER A 124 8.56 -22.43 -12.57
N LEU A 125 8.67 -22.81 -11.28
CA LEU A 125 9.65 -22.23 -10.36
C LEU A 125 11.09 -22.61 -10.72
N GLU A 126 11.32 -23.79 -11.30
CA GLU A 126 12.66 -24.20 -11.71
C GLU A 126 13.22 -23.38 -12.87
N LYS A 127 12.37 -22.88 -13.78
CA LYS A 127 12.79 -21.98 -14.86
C LYS A 127 13.22 -20.61 -14.35
N GLU A 128 12.67 -20.19 -13.22
CA GLU A 128 13.01 -18.92 -12.57
C GLU A 128 14.03 -19.08 -11.44
N LYS A 129 14.75 -20.22 -11.34
CA LYS A 129 15.63 -20.51 -10.18
C LYS A 129 16.55 -19.35 -9.80
N ASP A 130 17.16 -18.68 -10.78
CA ASP A 130 18.08 -17.54 -10.56
C ASP A 130 17.36 -16.26 -10.07
N HIS A 131 16.05 -16.12 -10.28
CA HIS A 131 15.22 -15.01 -9.77
C HIS A 131 14.44 -15.40 -8.49
N VAL A 132 14.14 -16.69 -8.31
CA VAL A 132 13.39 -17.25 -7.19
C VAL A 132 14.25 -17.36 -5.93
N GLU A 133 15.58 -17.31 -5.99
CA GLU A 133 16.44 -17.33 -4.79
C GLU A 133 16.05 -16.28 -3.73
N GLY A 134 15.52 -15.12 -4.15
CA GLY A 134 14.99 -14.09 -3.24
C GLY A 134 13.62 -14.40 -2.64
N PHE A 135 12.78 -15.18 -3.33
CA PHE A 135 11.39 -15.50 -2.91
C PHE A 135 11.24 -16.87 -2.27
N ALA A 136 12.21 -17.77 -2.49
CA ALA A 136 12.20 -19.15 -2.01
C ALA A 136 11.86 -19.30 -0.51
N PRO A 137 12.32 -18.41 0.42
CA PRO A 137 11.97 -18.51 1.83
C PRO A 137 10.50 -18.21 2.15
N GLU A 138 9.79 -17.50 1.27
CA GLU A 138 8.44 -16.97 1.50
C GLU A 138 7.34 -17.73 0.74
N LEU A 139 7.70 -18.78 -0.01
CA LEU A 139 6.74 -19.58 -0.77
C LEU A 139 5.92 -20.50 0.14
N ALA A 140 4.59 -20.39 0.07
CA ALA A 140 3.67 -21.32 0.70
C ALA A 140 3.39 -22.50 -0.24
N TRP A 141 3.65 -23.73 0.22
CA TRP A 141 3.50 -24.95 -0.57
C TRP A 141 2.27 -25.75 -0.18
N VAL A 142 1.55 -26.26 -1.18
CA VAL A 142 0.50 -27.27 -1.02
C VAL A 142 1.10 -28.61 -1.45
N THR A 143 1.14 -29.54 -0.50
CA THR A 143 1.72 -30.88 -0.70
C THR A 143 0.70 -32.00 -0.50
N LYS A 144 -0.52 -31.68 -0.04
CA LYS A 144 -1.57 -32.65 0.26
C LYS A 144 -2.94 -32.17 -0.22
N ALA A 145 -3.79 -33.11 -0.62
CA ALA A 145 -5.22 -32.90 -0.86
C ALA A 145 -6.02 -33.91 -0.02
N GLY A 146 -6.72 -33.41 1.00
CA GLY A 146 -7.21 -34.28 2.09
C GLY A 146 -6.04 -34.99 2.77
N GLU A 147 -6.12 -36.31 2.88
CA GLU A 147 -5.06 -37.14 3.48
C GLU A 147 -4.01 -37.65 2.47
N LYS A 148 -4.19 -37.40 1.17
CA LYS A 148 -3.28 -37.91 0.13
C LYS A 148 -2.21 -36.89 -0.21
N ASP A 149 -0.96 -37.33 -0.28
CA ASP A 149 0.14 -36.53 -0.81
C ASP A 149 -0.07 -36.28 -2.31
N LEU A 150 0.21 -35.05 -2.75
CA LEU A 150 0.19 -34.69 -4.16
C LEU A 150 1.41 -35.30 -4.85
N GLU A 151 1.20 -35.87 -6.04
CA GLU A 151 2.30 -36.37 -6.88
C GLU A 151 3.30 -35.27 -7.22
N VAL A 152 2.79 -34.04 -7.43
CA VAL A 152 3.59 -32.84 -7.70
C VAL A 152 3.15 -31.73 -6.75
N PRO A 153 4.01 -31.31 -5.81
CA PRO A 153 3.75 -30.14 -4.98
C PRO A 153 3.56 -28.88 -5.83
N VAL A 154 2.66 -28.00 -5.38
CA VAL A 154 2.42 -26.69 -6.00
C VAL A 154 2.61 -25.59 -4.98
N ALA A 155 3.11 -24.44 -5.41
CA ALA A 155 3.24 -23.26 -4.57
C ALA A 155 2.08 -22.30 -4.81
N ILE A 156 1.67 -21.56 -3.78
CA ILE A 156 0.75 -20.43 -3.92
C ILE A 156 1.54 -19.23 -4.44
N ARG A 157 0.97 -18.46 -5.37
CA ARG A 157 1.64 -17.30 -5.96
C ARG A 157 2.09 -16.24 -4.95
N PRO A 158 3.39 -15.88 -4.95
CA PRO A 158 3.86 -14.63 -4.36
C PRO A 158 3.76 -13.46 -5.36
N THR A 159 3.69 -13.79 -6.65
CA THR A 159 3.55 -12.96 -7.86
C THR A 159 3.29 -13.89 -9.07
N SER A 160 2.84 -13.39 -10.22
CA SER A 160 2.35 -14.22 -11.34
C SER A 160 3.26 -14.31 -12.57
N GLU A 161 4.48 -13.77 -12.57
CA GLU A 161 5.42 -13.85 -13.72
C GLU A 161 5.58 -15.30 -14.22
N ALA A 162 5.95 -16.23 -13.35
CA ALA A 162 6.11 -17.65 -13.68
C ALA A 162 4.81 -18.36 -14.12
N VAL A 163 3.66 -17.79 -13.78
CA VAL A 163 2.34 -18.31 -14.17
C VAL A 163 1.96 -17.77 -15.55
N MET A 164 2.21 -16.49 -15.82
CA MET A 164 1.73 -15.77 -17.00
C MET A 164 2.64 -15.93 -18.21
N TYR A 165 3.95 -15.82 -18.03
CA TYR A 165 4.90 -15.71 -19.15
C TYR A 165 5.03 -16.94 -20.06
N PRO A 166 4.80 -18.18 -19.60
CA PRO A 166 4.64 -19.32 -20.50
C PRO A 166 3.48 -19.15 -21.50
N TYR A 167 2.42 -18.45 -21.10
CA TYR A 167 1.28 -18.17 -21.98
C TYR A 167 1.55 -16.97 -22.88
N TYR A 168 2.33 -15.98 -22.43
CA TYR A 168 2.76 -14.87 -23.27
C TYR A 168 3.58 -15.39 -24.47
N SER A 169 4.53 -16.31 -24.24
CA SER A 169 5.28 -16.98 -25.32
C SER A 169 4.35 -17.75 -26.28
N LYS A 170 3.22 -18.26 -25.78
CA LYS A 170 2.22 -18.96 -26.62
C LYS A 170 1.34 -17.99 -27.42
N TRP A 171 0.98 -16.85 -26.85
CA TRP A 171 0.01 -15.92 -27.44
C TRP A 171 0.67 -14.93 -28.39
N ILE A 172 1.89 -14.48 -28.08
CA ILE A 172 2.67 -13.57 -28.90
C ILE A 172 3.39 -14.40 -29.98
N ARG A 173 2.98 -14.24 -31.24
CA ARG A 173 3.53 -14.95 -32.41
C ARG A 173 4.15 -14.02 -33.43
N SER A 174 3.71 -12.77 -33.47
CA SER A 174 4.18 -11.74 -34.38
C SER A 174 4.22 -10.38 -33.68
N HIS A 175 4.96 -9.43 -34.23
CA HIS A 175 4.94 -8.03 -33.77
C HIS A 175 3.54 -7.41 -33.82
N ARG A 176 2.60 -7.99 -34.59
CA ARG A 176 1.19 -7.58 -34.67
C ARG A 176 0.37 -7.94 -33.44
N ASP A 177 0.84 -8.87 -32.61
CA ASP A 177 0.21 -9.25 -31.34
C ASP A 177 0.65 -8.30 -30.21
N LEU A 178 1.52 -7.33 -30.50
CA LEU A 178 2.03 -6.34 -29.56
C LEU A 178 1.36 -4.97 -29.79
N PRO A 179 1.15 -4.18 -28.73
CA PRO A 179 1.43 -4.52 -27.33
C PRO A 179 0.38 -5.48 -26.75
N LEU A 180 0.83 -6.47 -25.97
CA LEU A 180 -0.06 -7.27 -25.12
C LEU A 180 -0.11 -6.62 -23.75
N ARG A 181 -1.31 -6.34 -23.22
CA ARG A 181 -1.49 -5.66 -21.93
C ARG A 181 -2.55 -6.34 -21.08
N LEU A 182 -2.14 -6.98 -19.99
CA LEU A 182 -3.05 -7.68 -19.10
C LEU A 182 -2.92 -7.18 -17.66
N ASN A 183 -4.04 -7.14 -16.95
CA ASN A 183 -4.12 -6.85 -15.52
C ASN A 183 -4.97 -7.90 -14.81
N GLN A 184 -4.66 -8.25 -13.56
CA GLN A 184 -5.55 -9.06 -12.73
C GLN A 184 -5.67 -8.49 -11.32
N TRP A 185 -6.86 -8.62 -10.73
CA TRP A 185 -7.12 -8.32 -9.32
C TRP A 185 -7.21 -9.65 -8.55
N ASN A 186 -6.31 -9.88 -7.61
CA ASN A 186 -6.19 -11.16 -6.90
C ASN A 186 -5.65 -10.99 -5.48
N SER A 187 -5.64 -12.09 -4.73
CA SER A 187 -4.81 -12.22 -3.55
C SER A 187 -3.49 -12.92 -3.89
N VAL A 188 -2.47 -12.61 -3.09
CA VAL A 188 -1.16 -13.27 -3.11
C VAL A 188 -0.75 -13.65 -1.70
N VAL A 189 0.06 -14.71 -1.61
CA VAL A 189 0.58 -15.20 -0.33
C VAL A 189 2.09 -15.10 -0.32
N ARG A 190 2.61 -14.38 0.68
CA ARG A 190 4.04 -14.32 1.01
C ARG A 190 4.20 -14.69 2.48
N TRP A 191 4.86 -15.80 2.76
CA TRP A 191 4.99 -16.34 4.11
C TRP A 191 6.04 -15.60 4.93
N GLU A 192 5.75 -14.33 5.18
CA GLU A 192 6.62 -13.40 5.88
C GLU A 192 6.97 -13.91 7.28
N ALA A 193 8.28 -13.95 7.55
CA ALA A 193 8.84 -14.39 8.83
C ALA A 193 8.87 -13.27 9.88
N LYS A 194 8.81 -12.00 9.45
CA LYS A 194 8.77 -10.84 10.36
C LYS A 194 7.36 -10.56 10.87
N GLN A 195 7.27 -9.63 11.82
CA GLN A 195 6.02 -9.18 12.40
C GLN A 195 5.06 -8.66 11.33
N THR A 196 3.79 -9.08 11.42
CA THR A 196 2.72 -8.63 10.54
C THR A 196 2.00 -7.42 11.13
N THR A 197 1.52 -6.55 10.26
CA THR A 197 0.79 -5.34 10.62
C THR A 197 -0.34 -5.16 9.61
N PRO A 198 -1.60 -4.99 10.05
CA PRO A 198 -2.75 -4.86 9.15
C PRO A 198 -2.48 -3.90 8.00
N PHE A 199 -2.85 -4.28 6.77
CA PHE A 199 -2.59 -3.59 5.49
C PHE A 199 -1.12 -3.46 5.07
N LEU A 200 -0.22 -3.11 5.98
CA LEU A 200 1.16 -2.76 5.64
C LEU A 200 2.01 -3.99 5.29
N ARG A 201 1.86 -5.05 6.08
CA ARG A 201 2.62 -6.28 5.96
C ARG A 201 1.81 -7.45 6.48
N THR A 202 1.19 -8.17 5.56
CA THR A 202 0.33 -9.33 5.85
C THR A 202 0.83 -10.52 5.05
N ARG A 203 0.46 -11.74 5.47
CA ARG A 203 0.83 -12.96 4.74
C ARG A 203 0.00 -13.15 3.49
N GLU A 204 -1.28 -12.80 3.56
CA GLU A 204 -2.16 -12.65 2.41
C GLU A 204 -2.55 -11.18 2.26
N PHE A 205 -2.46 -10.66 1.05
CA PHE A 205 -2.98 -9.34 0.72
C PHE A 205 -3.65 -9.33 -0.65
N LEU A 206 -4.60 -8.41 -0.82
CA LEU A 206 -5.19 -8.10 -2.10
C LEU A 206 -4.32 -7.10 -2.84
N TRP A 207 -4.20 -7.29 -4.13
CA TRP A 207 -3.51 -6.36 -5.01
C TRP A 207 -4.09 -6.39 -6.42
N GLN A 208 -3.60 -5.50 -7.24
CA GLN A 208 -3.52 -5.74 -8.67
C GLN A 208 -2.07 -6.06 -9.04
N GLU A 209 -1.93 -6.82 -10.13
CA GLU A 209 -0.69 -6.93 -10.88
C GLU A 209 -0.99 -6.80 -12.38
N GLY A 210 -0.29 -5.90 -13.05
CA GLY A 210 -0.32 -5.75 -14.50
C GLY A 210 0.98 -6.21 -15.13
N HIS A 211 0.86 -6.85 -16.29
CA HIS A 211 1.99 -7.35 -17.05
C HIS A 211 1.77 -7.03 -18.52
N THR A 212 2.80 -6.50 -19.16
CA THR A 212 2.71 -6.06 -20.55
C THR A 212 3.93 -6.47 -21.35
N ALA A 213 3.77 -6.57 -22.67
CA ALA A 213 4.84 -6.86 -23.61
C ALA A 213 4.77 -5.90 -24.80
N HIS A 214 5.91 -5.33 -25.16
CA HIS A 214 6.09 -4.26 -26.14
C HIS A 214 7.19 -4.61 -27.14
N LEU A 215 7.16 -3.94 -28.29
CA LEU A 215 8.17 -4.15 -29.33
C LEU A 215 9.51 -3.50 -28.98
N THR A 216 9.51 -2.36 -28.30
CA THR A 216 10.71 -1.54 -28.06
C THR A 216 10.83 -1.07 -26.61
N GLU A 217 12.05 -0.73 -26.20
CA GLU A 217 12.35 -0.14 -24.89
C GLU A 217 11.57 1.16 -24.66
N GLU A 218 11.47 2.00 -25.69
CA GLU A 218 10.77 3.29 -25.61
C GLU A 218 9.28 3.11 -25.29
N LEU A 219 8.61 2.19 -25.97
CA LEU A 219 7.19 1.89 -25.73
C LEU A 219 6.95 1.33 -24.33
N ALA A 220 7.83 0.42 -23.89
CA ALA A 220 7.78 -0.13 -22.54
C ALA A 220 8.02 0.96 -21.49
N GLY A 221 9.04 1.81 -21.67
CA GLY A 221 9.38 2.89 -20.74
C GLY A 221 8.30 3.96 -20.63
N LYS A 222 7.61 4.29 -21.73
CA LYS A 222 6.46 5.21 -21.70
C LYS A 222 5.36 4.70 -20.78
N GLU A 223 4.98 3.43 -20.94
CA GLU A 223 3.91 2.82 -20.12
C GLU A 223 4.30 2.71 -18.64
N VAL A 224 5.58 2.45 -18.33
CA VAL A 224 6.07 2.42 -16.94
C VAL A 224 5.76 3.73 -16.23
N LEU A 225 6.00 4.87 -16.89
CA LEU A 225 5.74 6.20 -16.34
C LEU A 225 4.25 6.54 -16.32
N GLU A 226 3.49 6.16 -17.34
CA GLU A 226 2.02 6.32 -17.35
C GLU A 226 1.38 5.63 -16.15
N ILE A 227 1.75 4.36 -15.88
CA ILE A 227 1.27 3.61 -14.72
C ILE A 227 1.75 4.22 -13.39
N LEU A 228 2.99 4.71 -13.33
CA LEU A 228 3.51 5.38 -12.14
C LEU A 228 2.68 6.61 -11.77
N GLU A 229 2.27 7.41 -12.76
CA GLU A 229 1.38 8.56 -12.54
C GLU A 229 -0.04 8.13 -12.14
N LEU A 230 -0.54 7.00 -12.64
CA LEU A 230 -1.81 6.45 -12.15
C LEU A 230 -1.71 6.06 -10.66
N TYR A 231 -0.59 5.48 -10.23
CA TYR A 231 -0.37 5.20 -8.81
C TYR A 231 -0.25 6.45 -7.98
N ALA A 232 0.48 7.46 -8.45
CA ALA A 232 0.52 8.75 -7.77
C ALA A 232 -0.89 9.36 -7.68
N GLY A 233 -1.69 9.26 -8.75
CA GLY A 233 -3.09 9.70 -8.76
C GLY A 233 -3.97 8.97 -7.73
N VAL A 234 -3.78 7.67 -7.51
CA VAL A 234 -4.47 6.96 -6.41
C VAL A 234 -4.14 7.60 -5.06
N TYR A 235 -2.85 7.82 -4.76
CA TYR A 235 -2.45 8.41 -3.49
C TYR A 235 -2.90 9.86 -3.34
N GLU A 236 -2.62 10.70 -4.32
CA GLU A 236 -2.82 12.15 -4.23
C GLU A 236 -4.29 12.52 -4.41
N GLN A 237 -4.96 11.97 -5.43
CA GLN A 237 -6.31 12.36 -5.79
C GLN A 237 -7.37 11.64 -4.97
N LEU A 238 -7.19 10.35 -4.63
CA LEU A 238 -8.19 9.62 -3.84
C LEU A 238 -7.88 9.67 -2.35
N LEU A 239 -6.63 9.38 -1.98
CA LEU A 239 -6.23 9.19 -0.58
C LEU A 239 -5.74 10.48 0.09
N ALA A 240 -5.60 11.59 -0.64
CA ALA A 240 -5.03 12.82 -0.12
C ALA A 240 -3.64 12.62 0.51
N VAL A 241 -2.85 11.68 -0.02
CA VAL A 241 -1.51 11.36 0.46
C VAL A 241 -0.48 11.80 -0.60
N PRO A 242 0.47 12.66 -0.26
CA PRO A 242 1.54 13.04 -1.17
C PRO A 242 2.55 11.91 -1.36
N VAL A 243 3.13 11.82 -2.56
CA VAL A 243 4.18 10.85 -2.88
C VAL A 243 5.29 11.47 -3.72
N VAL A 244 6.51 10.95 -3.56
CA VAL A 244 7.66 11.29 -4.41
C VAL A 244 7.80 10.23 -5.49
N ARG A 245 7.75 10.64 -6.75
CA ARG A 245 8.04 9.78 -7.91
C ARG A 245 9.55 9.63 -8.06
N GLY A 246 10.02 8.41 -8.27
CA GLY A 246 11.44 8.19 -8.50
C GLY A 246 11.79 6.78 -8.97
N ARG A 247 13.08 6.56 -9.17
CA ARG A 247 13.67 5.26 -9.54
C ARG A 247 14.32 4.62 -8.33
N LYS A 248 14.19 3.31 -8.15
CA LYS A 248 14.96 2.57 -7.13
C LYS A 248 16.45 2.53 -7.52
N THR A 249 17.32 2.47 -6.52
CA THR A 249 18.74 2.17 -6.74
C THR A 249 18.90 0.72 -7.19
N GLU A 250 20.09 0.35 -7.64
CA GLU A 250 20.37 -1.03 -8.08
C GLU A 250 20.19 -2.08 -6.96
N ASN A 251 20.41 -1.72 -5.69
CA ASN A 251 20.22 -2.65 -4.56
C ASN A 251 18.75 -2.84 -4.17
N GLU A 252 17.89 -1.84 -4.41
CA GLU A 252 16.47 -1.86 -4.00
C GLU A 252 15.52 -2.00 -5.21
N LYS A 253 16.04 -2.18 -6.43
CA LYS A 253 15.21 -2.50 -7.61
C LYS A 253 14.73 -3.96 -7.55
N PHE A 254 13.77 -4.28 -8.41
CA PHE A 254 13.32 -5.66 -8.56
C PHE A 254 14.43 -6.49 -9.22
N ALA A 255 14.80 -7.63 -8.64
CA ALA A 255 15.94 -8.43 -9.08
C ALA A 255 15.83 -8.89 -10.55
N GLY A 256 14.61 -9.18 -11.03
CA GLY A 256 14.35 -9.51 -12.43
C GLY A 256 14.16 -8.30 -13.36
N GLY A 257 14.17 -7.08 -12.81
CA GLY A 257 13.90 -5.83 -13.55
C GLY A 257 15.13 -5.20 -14.19
N TYR A 258 14.96 -4.59 -15.36
CA TYR A 258 15.95 -3.68 -15.93
C TYR A 258 16.07 -2.42 -15.05
N TYR A 259 14.93 -1.81 -14.72
CA TYR A 259 14.82 -0.79 -13.67
C TYR A 259 13.44 -0.81 -12.99
N THR A 260 13.37 -0.25 -11.78
CA THR A 260 12.12 -0.08 -11.02
C THR A 260 11.85 1.40 -10.78
N THR A 261 10.64 1.85 -11.10
CA THR A 261 10.10 3.12 -10.65
C THR A 261 9.14 2.91 -9.49
N THR A 262 8.97 3.93 -8.66
CA THR A 262 8.21 3.83 -7.42
C THR A 262 7.64 5.19 -7.00
N VAL A 263 6.53 5.13 -6.27
CA VAL A 263 5.99 6.27 -5.52
C VAL A 263 6.30 6.05 -4.04
N GLU A 264 7.10 6.94 -3.46
CA GLU A 264 7.53 6.88 -2.05
C GLU A 264 6.69 7.83 -1.20
N GLY A 265 6.08 7.30 -0.15
CA GLY A 265 5.39 8.06 0.89
C GLY A 265 6.25 8.24 2.14
N TYR A 266 5.72 9.00 3.09
CA TYR A 266 6.37 9.29 4.37
C TYR A 266 5.35 9.29 5.50
N ILE A 267 5.72 8.70 6.63
CA ILE A 267 4.88 8.60 7.83
C ILE A 267 5.42 9.54 8.91
N PRO A 268 4.77 10.71 9.13
CA PRO A 268 5.31 11.75 10.01
C PRO A 268 5.46 11.34 11.48
N SER A 269 4.57 10.47 11.97
CA SER A 269 4.55 10.07 13.38
C SER A 269 5.80 9.32 13.83
N ASN A 270 6.45 8.59 12.92
CA ASN A 270 7.67 7.82 13.23
C ASN A 270 8.84 8.06 12.27
N GLY A 271 8.71 8.99 11.33
CA GLY A 271 9.80 9.45 10.49
C GLY A 271 10.28 8.44 9.45
N ARG A 272 9.37 7.59 8.95
CA ARG A 272 9.73 6.50 8.06
C ARG A 272 9.22 6.71 6.64
N GLY A 273 10.08 6.43 5.67
CA GLY A 273 9.69 6.23 4.29
C GLY A 273 8.87 4.95 4.12
N ILE A 274 8.01 4.93 3.11
CA ILE A 274 7.21 3.76 2.77
C ILE A 274 6.96 3.70 1.26
N GLN A 275 7.36 2.59 0.65
CA GLN A 275 7.03 2.32 -0.74
C GLN A 275 5.52 2.14 -0.90
N GLY A 276 4.93 2.98 -1.75
CA GLY A 276 3.49 3.01 -2.00
C GLY A 276 3.04 2.11 -3.15
N ALA A 277 3.80 2.05 -4.25
CA ALA A 277 3.57 1.20 -5.42
C ALA A 277 4.85 1.06 -6.26
N THR A 278 4.87 0.12 -7.20
CA THR A 278 6.00 -0.08 -8.14
C THR A 278 5.54 -0.28 -9.56
N SER A 279 6.32 0.28 -10.49
CA SER A 279 6.19 0.05 -11.92
C SER A 279 7.58 -0.28 -12.48
N HIS A 280 7.73 -1.51 -12.96
CA HIS A 280 8.99 -2.12 -13.37
C HIS A 280 9.08 -2.14 -14.89
N CYS A 281 10.20 -1.66 -15.43
CA CYS A 281 10.63 -2.11 -16.75
C CYS A 281 11.44 -3.38 -16.54
N LEU A 282 10.94 -4.49 -17.04
CA LEU A 282 11.60 -5.80 -16.94
C LEU A 282 12.67 -5.99 -18.01
N GLY A 283 12.74 -5.06 -18.97
CA GLY A 283 13.62 -5.18 -20.12
C GLY A 283 13.28 -6.42 -20.92
N GLN A 284 14.32 -7.17 -21.29
CA GLN A 284 14.21 -8.45 -21.98
C GLN A 284 14.59 -9.65 -21.08
N ASN A 285 14.66 -9.46 -19.75
CA ASN A 285 15.13 -10.51 -18.85
C ASN A 285 14.19 -11.73 -18.87
N PHE A 286 12.91 -11.49 -18.62
CA PHE A 286 11.90 -12.54 -18.63
C PHE A 286 11.59 -13.06 -20.04
N SER A 287 11.61 -12.20 -21.06
CA SER A 287 11.35 -12.63 -22.44
C SER A 287 12.45 -13.55 -22.96
N LYS A 288 13.71 -13.39 -22.51
CA LYS A 288 14.80 -14.34 -22.78
C LYS A 288 14.59 -15.64 -22.02
N MET A 289 14.20 -15.56 -20.75
CA MET A 289 13.97 -16.72 -19.89
C MET A 289 12.80 -17.61 -20.37
N PHE A 290 11.72 -16.99 -20.85
CA PHE A 290 10.51 -17.67 -21.28
C PHE A 290 10.37 -17.82 -22.81
N ASP A 291 11.40 -17.43 -23.56
CA ASP A 291 11.41 -17.45 -25.03
C ASP A 291 10.17 -16.75 -25.63
N ILE A 292 9.98 -15.49 -25.25
CA ILE A 292 8.94 -14.61 -25.79
C ILE A 292 9.59 -13.76 -26.88
N THR A 293 9.42 -14.18 -28.13
CA THR A 293 10.03 -13.56 -29.31
C THR A 293 9.00 -13.23 -30.38
N VAL A 294 9.35 -12.28 -31.25
CA VAL A 294 8.61 -11.94 -32.47
C VAL A 294 9.59 -11.78 -33.63
N GLU A 295 9.11 -11.96 -34.87
CA GLU A 295 9.89 -11.59 -36.05
C GLU A 295 10.19 -10.07 -36.05
N ASP A 296 11.45 -9.71 -36.27
CA ASP A 296 11.92 -8.33 -36.35
C ASP A 296 11.30 -7.63 -37.58
N PRO A 297 10.47 -6.59 -37.39
CA PRO A 297 9.91 -5.83 -38.51
C PRO A 297 10.98 -5.15 -39.37
N ALA A 298 12.16 -4.85 -38.81
CA ALA A 298 13.26 -4.22 -39.52
C ALA A 298 14.12 -5.23 -40.30
N ASN A 299 14.19 -6.50 -39.86
CA ASN A 299 15.03 -7.54 -40.44
C ASN A 299 14.28 -8.85 -40.60
N LYS A 300 13.63 -9.00 -41.76
CA LYS A 300 12.86 -10.19 -42.13
C LYS A 300 13.67 -11.48 -41.93
N GLY A 301 13.08 -12.45 -41.23
CA GLY A 301 13.72 -13.73 -40.90
C GLY A 301 14.57 -13.74 -39.62
N SER A 302 14.76 -12.61 -38.94
CA SER A 302 15.36 -12.56 -37.61
C SER A 302 14.30 -12.41 -36.52
N HIS A 303 14.60 -12.89 -35.31
CA HIS A 303 13.70 -12.80 -34.15
C HIS A 303 14.31 -11.91 -33.07
N ILE A 304 13.46 -11.13 -32.41
CA ILE A 304 13.81 -10.28 -31.28
C ILE A 304 12.97 -10.63 -30.07
N HIS A 305 13.55 -10.46 -28.88
CA HIS A 305 12.83 -10.59 -27.63
C HIS A 305 12.00 -9.35 -27.34
N VAL A 306 10.78 -9.54 -26.85
CA VAL A 306 9.89 -8.43 -26.48
C VAL A 306 10.37 -7.71 -25.23
N TRP A 307 10.01 -6.44 -25.09
CA TRP A 307 10.26 -5.64 -23.89
C TRP A 307 9.08 -5.76 -22.94
N GLN A 308 9.29 -6.11 -21.68
CA GLN A 308 8.20 -6.35 -20.74
C GLN A 308 8.16 -5.33 -19.62
N ASN A 309 6.95 -5.08 -19.10
CA ASN A 309 6.75 -4.40 -17.82
C ASN A 309 5.97 -5.31 -16.86
N SER A 310 6.15 -5.06 -15.56
CA SER A 310 5.18 -5.45 -14.54
C SER A 310 4.96 -4.31 -13.56
N TRP A 311 3.78 -4.21 -12.97
CA TRP A 311 3.45 -3.13 -12.05
C TRP A 311 2.42 -3.62 -11.03
N GLY A 312 2.51 -3.13 -9.79
CA GLY A 312 1.66 -3.61 -8.70
C GLY A 312 1.30 -2.54 -7.67
N LEU A 313 0.07 -2.66 -7.16
CA LEU A 313 -0.50 -1.84 -6.08
C LEU A 313 -1.33 -2.74 -5.16
N SER A 314 -1.07 -2.69 -3.86
CA SER A 314 -1.76 -3.54 -2.87
C SER A 314 -2.61 -2.73 -1.88
N THR A 315 -3.35 -3.43 -1.03
CA THR A 315 -4.10 -2.84 0.09
C THR A 315 -3.23 -2.09 1.10
N ARG A 316 -1.90 -2.12 0.98
CA ARG A 316 -0.97 -1.25 1.72
C ARG A 316 -1.35 0.23 1.62
N VAL A 317 -1.90 0.65 0.47
CA VAL A 317 -2.41 2.02 0.25
C VAL A 317 -3.36 2.49 1.36
N ILE A 318 -4.19 1.57 1.87
CA ILE A 318 -5.15 1.86 2.94
C ILE A 318 -4.40 2.10 4.25
N GLY A 319 -3.43 1.24 4.58
CA GLY A 319 -2.61 1.41 5.77
C GLY A 319 -1.82 2.72 5.76
N VAL A 320 -1.23 3.09 4.60
CA VAL A 320 -0.54 4.37 4.44
C VAL A 320 -1.49 5.55 4.72
N MET A 321 -2.68 5.55 4.11
CA MET A 321 -3.70 6.58 4.31
C MET A 321 -4.09 6.74 5.80
N ILE A 322 -4.28 5.61 6.51
CA ILE A 322 -4.58 5.62 7.95
C ILE A 322 -3.41 6.22 8.75
N MET A 323 -2.17 5.81 8.46
CA MET A 323 -1.00 6.30 9.18
C MET A 323 -0.74 7.80 8.94
N VAL A 324 -1.09 8.33 7.75
CA VAL A 324 -0.95 9.76 7.45
C VAL A 324 -2.05 10.56 8.16
N HIS A 325 -3.32 10.19 7.98
CA HIS A 325 -4.45 11.04 8.36
C HIS A 325 -5.04 10.78 9.73
N GLY A 326 -4.97 9.54 10.24
CA GLY A 326 -5.58 9.18 11.52
C GLY A 326 -5.04 10.00 12.70
N ASP A 327 -5.87 10.19 13.73
CA ASP A 327 -5.54 10.95 14.94
C ASP A 327 -5.97 10.21 16.22
N ASP A 328 -5.91 10.89 17.37
CA ASP A 328 -6.23 10.31 18.67
C ASP A 328 -7.75 10.13 18.91
N LYS A 329 -8.59 10.50 17.95
CA LYS A 329 -10.03 10.19 17.95
C LYS A 329 -10.36 8.97 17.09
N GLY A 330 -9.47 8.54 16.20
CA GLY A 330 -9.67 7.38 15.33
C GLY A 330 -9.29 7.63 13.88
N LEU A 331 -10.06 7.03 12.97
CA LEU A 331 -9.90 7.21 11.53
C LEU A 331 -10.22 8.66 11.12
N VAL A 332 -9.56 9.13 10.05
CA VAL A 332 -9.88 10.38 9.35
C VAL A 332 -9.84 10.05 7.86
N LEU A 333 -11.02 9.85 7.25
CA LEU A 333 -11.09 9.37 5.87
C LEU A 333 -11.18 10.54 4.88
N PRO A 334 -10.38 10.54 3.79
CA PRO A 334 -10.61 11.43 2.67
C PRO A 334 -12.02 11.24 2.07
N PRO A 335 -12.77 12.33 1.81
CA PRO A 335 -14.13 12.26 1.28
C PRO A 335 -14.31 11.42 0.01
N ARG A 336 -13.30 11.34 -0.85
CA ARG A 336 -13.40 10.57 -2.12
C ARG A 336 -13.45 9.05 -1.91
N ILE A 337 -12.92 8.54 -0.79
CA ILE A 337 -12.91 7.11 -0.46
C ILE A 337 -13.83 6.72 0.71
N ALA A 338 -14.38 7.70 1.43
CA ALA A 338 -15.23 7.43 2.59
C ALA A 338 -16.54 6.75 2.19
N LYS A 339 -16.89 5.61 2.81
CA LYS A 339 -18.16 4.90 2.56
C LYS A 339 -19.37 5.80 2.84
N THR A 340 -19.33 6.48 3.97
CA THR A 340 -20.27 7.51 4.37
C THR A 340 -19.48 8.82 4.41
N GLN A 341 -19.81 9.75 3.51
CA GLN A 341 -19.21 11.08 3.47
C GLN A 341 -19.84 12.00 4.49
N THR A 342 -21.17 11.90 4.65
CA THR A 342 -21.92 12.67 5.64
C THR A 342 -22.79 11.79 6.51
N VAL A 343 -22.78 12.06 7.81
CA VAL A 343 -23.73 11.45 8.76
C VAL A 343 -24.62 12.54 9.35
N LEU A 344 -25.93 12.34 9.24
CA LEU A 344 -26.95 13.22 9.77
C LEU A 344 -27.41 12.69 11.13
N ILE A 345 -27.29 13.51 12.17
CA ILE A 345 -27.60 13.12 13.55
C ILE A 345 -28.66 14.06 14.12
N PRO A 346 -29.83 13.53 14.54
CA PRO A 346 -30.84 14.33 15.21
C PRO A 346 -30.33 14.79 16.58
N VAL A 347 -30.49 16.08 16.89
CA VAL A 347 -30.13 16.68 18.18
C VAL A 347 -31.31 17.39 18.81
N GLY A 348 -31.32 17.51 20.14
CA GLY A 348 -32.37 18.25 20.85
C GLY A 348 -33.73 17.54 20.97
N ILE A 349 -33.88 16.33 20.42
CA ILE A 349 -35.04 15.46 20.68
C ILE A 349 -34.92 14.92 22.11
N ASN A 350 -35.98 15.08 22.91
CA ASN A 350 -36.02 14.65 24.29
C ASN A 350 -37.38 14.04 24.65
N LYS A 351 -37.56 13.60 25.90
CA LYS A 351 -38.80 12.95 26.37
C LYS A 351 -40.06 13.82 26.24
N ASN A 352 -39.90 15.14 26.11
CA ASN A 352 -40.99 16.09 25.97
C ASN A 352 -41.31 16.39 24.49
N THR A 353 -40.55 15.85 23.54
CA THR A 353 -40.87 15.97 22.10
C THR A 353 -42.09 15.10 21.81
N THR A 354 -43.15 15.70 21.25
CA THR A 354 -44.36 14.96 20.89
C THR A 354 -44.06 13.94 19.78
N PRO A 355 -44.81 12.82 19.69
CA PRO A 355 -44.67 11.89 18.58
C PRO A 355 -44.81 12.55 17.21
N GLU A 356 -45.69 13.55 17.10
CA GLU A 356 -45.91 14.33 15.88
C GLU A 356 -44.71 15.20 15.53
N ASP A 357 -44.15 15.95 16.49
CA ASP A 357 -42.95 16.77 16.28
C ASP A 357 -41.74 15.91 15.95
N ARG A 358 -41.62 14.75 16.60
CA ARG A 358 -40.56 13.78 16.34
C ARG A 358 -40.64 13.28 14.90
N LYS A 359 -41.83 12.84 14.45
CA LYS A 359 -42.04 12.37 13.08
C LYS A 359 -41.76 13.46 12.05
N LYS A 360 -42.18 14.70 12.32
CA LYS A 360 -41.88 15.84 11.46
C LYS A 360 -40.36 16.10 11.36
N HIS A 361 -39.65 16.01 12.47
CA HIS A 361 -38.19 16.16 12.50
C HIS A 361 -37.49 15.04 11.74
N GLU A 362 -37.99 13.81 11.86
CA GLU A 362 -37.54 12.64 11.11
C GLU A 362 -37.69 12.85 9.59
N GLU A 363 -38.87 13.25 9.14
CA GLU A 363 -39.16 13.54 7.73
C GLU A 363 -38.29 14.68 7.18
N GLN A 364 -38.03 15.73 7.96
CA GLN A 364 -37.17 16.83 7.56
C GLN A 364 -35.70 16.40 7.41
N LEU A 365 -35.16 15.67 8.39
CA LEU A 365 -33.77 15.22 8.35
C LEU A 365 -33.52 14.23 7.21
N ASP A 366 -34.45 13.29 7.01
CA ASP A 366 -34.37 12.33 5.91
C ASP A 366 -34.57 13.02 4.55
N GLY A 367 -35.38 14.07 4.46
CA GLY A 367 -35.46 14.92 3.27
C GLY A 367 -34.14 15.62 2.93
N ILE A 368 -33.39 16.08 3.94
CA ILE A 368 -32.03 16.64 3.76
C ILE A 368 -31.08 15.55 3.27
N ARG A 369 -31.08 14.36 3.89
CA ARG A 369 -30.26 13.22 3.45
C ARG A 369 -30.54 12.87 1.98
N ASP A 370 -31.80 12.80 1.59
CA ASP A 370 -32.19 12.42 0.23
C ASP A 370 -31.81 13.51 -0.78
N THR A 371 -31.85 14.78 -0.38
CA THR A 371 -31.33 15.91 -1.17
C THR A 371 -29.82 15.76 -1.41
N LEU A 372 -29.06 15.44 -0.36
CA LEU A 372 -27.62 15.20 -0.46
C LEU A 372 -27.28 13.97 -1.34
N ARG A 373 -28.05 12.88 -1.20
CA ARG A 373 -27.88 11.68 -2.04
C ARG A 373 -28.14 11.99 -3.52
N LYS A 374 -29.16 12.80 -3.83
CA LYS A 374 -29.43 13.27 -5.21
C LYS A 374 -28.29 14.13 -5.76
N ALA A 375 -27.58 14.85 -4.89
CA ALA A 375 -26.37 15.61 -5.25
C ALA A 375 -25.10 14.73 -5.33
N GLY A 376 -25.22 13.41 -5.23
CA GLY A 376 -24.08 12.47 -5.33
C GLY A 376 -23.31 12.26 -4.02
N VAL A 377 -23.79 12.79 -2.89
CA VAL A 377 -23.13 12.65 -1.59
C VAL A 377 -23.60 11.40 -0.86
N ARG A 378 -22.65 10.52 -0.50
CA ARG A 378 -22.93 9.30 0.27
C ARG A 378 -23.29 9.64 1.71
N SER A 379 -24.59 9.69 1.98
CA SER A 379 -25.14 10.27 3.22
C SER A 379 -26.03 9.26 3.96
N GLU A 380 -25.94 9.21 5.29
CA GLU A 380 -26.74 8.34 6.16
C GLU A 380 -27.34 9.12 7.34
N SER A 381 -28.53 8.74 7.80
CA SER A 381 -29.14 9.27 9.03
C SER A 381 -28.95 8.28 10.18
N ASP A 382 -28.49 8.72 11.35
CA ASP A 382 -28.34 7.87 12.53
C ASP A 382 -29.52 8.02 13.51
N TRP A 383 -30.54 7.18 13.28
CA TRP A 383 -31.74 7.10 14.11
C TRP A 383 -31.64 6.10 15.27
N ARG A 384 -30.47 5.49 15.54
CA ARG A 384 -30.34 4.49 16.61
C ARG A 384 -30.82 5.06 17.94
N GLU A 385 -31.78 4.40 18.56
CA GLU A 385 -32.27 4.75 19.89
C GLU A 385 -31.34 4.20 20.98
N GLY A 386 -31.50 4.68 22.22
CA GLY A 386 -30.67 4.24 23.35
C GLY A 386 -29.28 4.90 23.43
N TYR A 387 -28.87 5.64 22.40
CA TYR A 387 -27.61 6.38 22.37
C TYR A 387 -27.82 7.89 22.38
N THR A 388 -27.02 8.59 23.18
CA THR A 388 -27.03 10.06 23.20
C THR A 388 -26.41 10.61 21.90
N PRO A 389 -26.73 11.85 21.48
CA PRO A 389 -26.06 12.47 20.34
C PRO A 389 -24.54 12.49 20.47
N ALA A 390 -24.03 12.80 21.68
CA ALA A 390 -22.59 12.79 21.95
C ALA A 390 -21.95 11.41 21.75
N TRP A 391 -22.64 10.33 22.12
CA TRP A 391 -22.17 8.97 21.84
C TRP A 391 -22.07 8.72 20.34
N LYS A 392 -23.11 9.10 19.58
CA LYS A 392 -23.13 8.96 18.12
C LYS A 392 -22.02 9.79 17.47
N PHE A 393 -21.76 11.00 17.97
CA PHE A 393 -20.68 11.85 17.47
C PHE A 393 -19.35 11.12 17.55
N ASN A 394 -19.04 10.53 18.71
CA ASN A 394 -17.80 9.79 18.92
C ASN A 394 -17.73 8.50 18.08
N ASP A 395 -18.83 7.75 17.95
CA ASP A 395 -18.88 6.52 17.12
C ASP A 395 -18.56 6.83 15.64
N TRP A 396 -19.13 7.91 15.09
CA TRP A 396 -18.87 8.30 13.71
C TRP A 396 -17.52 9.02 13.51
N GLU A 397 -17.03 9.75 14.52
CA GLU A 397 -15.68 10.31 14.51
C GLU A 397 -14.63 9.20 14.53
N LEU A 398 -14.81 8.16 15.33
CA LEU A 398 -13.93 6.98 15.40
C LEU A 398 -13.84 6.25 14.06
N ARG A 399 -14.98 6.10 13.37
CA ARG A 399 -15.10 5.50 12.03
C ARG A 399 -14.63 6.44 10.89
N GLY A 400 -14.29 7.69 11.22
CA GLY A 400 -13.69 8.65 10.30
C GLY A 400 -14.61 9.24 9.24
N VAL A 401 -15.92 9.34 9.52
CA VAL A 401 -16.85 10.03 8.62
C VAL A 401 -16.41 11.49 8.45
N PRO A 402 -16.18 11.98 7.21
CA PRO A 402 -15.59 13.31 6.99
C PRO A 402 -16.40 14.49 7.53
N LEU A 403 -17.73 14.44 7.38
CA LEU A 403 -18.61 15.52 7.77
C LEU A 403 -19.79 14.99 8.60
N ARG A 404 -19.96 15.53 9.79
CA ARG A 404 -21.17 15.32 10.58
C ARG A 404 -22.11 16.50 10.34
N ILE A 405 -23.39 16.20 10.12
CA ILE A 405 -24.48 17.16 10.07
C ILE A 405 -25.37 16.93 11.30
N GLU A 406 -25.62 17.99 12.05
CA GLU A 406 -26.43 18.02 13.25
C GLU A 406 -27.70 18.82 12.94
N PHE A 407 -28.86 18.27 13.31
CA PHE A 407 -30.14 18.93 13.05
C PHE A 407 -31.09 18.76 14.22
N GLY A 408 -31.49 19.87 14.83
CA GLY A 408 -32.47 19.90 15.92
C GLY A 408 -33.57 20.94 15.71
N PRO A 409 -34.54 21.04 16.63
CA PRO A 409 -35.64 21.99 16.52
C PRO A 409 -35.21 23.46 16.34
N LYS A 410 -34.06 23.84 16.92
CA LYS A 410 -33.49 25.19 16.77
C LYS A 410 -32.95 25.45 15.36
N ASP A 411 -32.38 24.43 14.72
CA ASP A 411 -31.86 24.52 13.36
C ASP A 411 -33.03 24.51 12.36
N ALA A 412 -34.04 23.67 12.60
CA ALA A 412 -35.29 23.63 11.84
C ALA A 412 -36.00 25.00 11.84
N ALA A 413 -36.08 25.68 12.99
CA ALA A 413 -36.68 27.01 13.10
C ALA A 413 -35.90 28.12 12.35
N LYS A 414 -34.62 27.89 12.06
CA LYS A 414 -33.74 28.81 11.33
C LYS A 414 -33.51 28.40 9.88
N GLU A 415 -34.08 27.28 9.46
CA GLU A 415 -33.88 26.67 8.13
C GLU A 415 -32.39 26.45 7.79
N VAL A 416 -31.61 26.02 8.78
CA VAL A 416 -30.19 25.67 8.62
C VAL A 416 -29.93 24.24 9.08
N VAL A 417 -28.77 23.71 8.71
CA VAL A 417 -28.14 22.56 9.36
C VAL A 417 -26.84 23.00 10.02
N SER A 418 -26.52 22.45 11.18
CA SER A 418 -25.21 22.61 11.80
C SER A 418 -24.27 21.52 11.26
N TRP A 419 -22.99 21.82 11.08
CA TRP A 419 -22.01 20.85 10.59
C TRP A 419 -20.73 20.87 11.40
N ALA A 420 -20.01 19.74 11.41
CA ALA A 420 -18.70 19.59 12.02
C ALA A 420 -17.78 18.75 11.12
N ARG A 421 -16.59 19.28 10.81
CA ARG A 421 -15.53 18.61 10.05
C ARG A 421 -14.76 17.62 10.93
N ARG A 422 -14.42 16.46 10.37
CA ARG A 422 -13.65 15.42 11.09
C ARG A 422 -12.16 15.72 11.19
N ASP A 423 -11.57 16.32 10.16
CA ASP A 423 -10.14 16.54 10.02
C ASP A 423 -9.60 17.69 10.89
N THR A 424 -10.41 18.74 11.07
CA THR A 424 -10.05 19.94 11.85
C THR A 424 -10.90 20.13 13.11
N GLY A 425 -12.09 19.54 13.17
CA GLY A 425 -13.08 19.83 14.21
C GLY A 425 -13.83 21.15 14.03
N GLU A 426 -13.56 21.88 12.94
CA GLU A 426 -14.25 23.13 12.58
C GLU A 426 -15.77 22.89 12.46
N LYS A 427 -16.55 23.91 12.84
CA LYS A 427 -18.00 23.86 12.83
C LYS A 427 -18.59 25.10 12.18
N GLY A 428 -19.79 24.95 11.64
CA GLY A 428 -20.55 26.05 11.09
C GLY A 428 -22.00 25.65 10.82
N THR A 429 -22.68 26.48 10.03
CA THR A 429 -24.07 26.24 9.60
C THR A 429 -24.20 26.42 8.10
N ILE A 430 -25.07 25.64 7.46
CA ILE A 430 -25.44 25.77 6.03
C ILE A 430 -26.96 25.92 5.94
N PRO A 431 -27.50 26.88 5.17
CA PRO A 431 -28.93 26.93 4.88
C PRO A 431 -29.43 25.62 4.25
N ILE A 432 -30.57 25.11 4.68
CA ILE A 432 -31.15 23.85 4.17
C ILE A 432 -31.30 23.90 2.64
N ALA A 433 -31.67 25.07 2.10
CA ALA A 433 -31.82 25.29 0.66
C ALA A 433 -30.50 25.13 -0.12
N GLU A 434 -29.34 25.26 0.53
CA GLU A 434 -28.02 25.22 -0.11
C GLU A 434 -27.26 23.92 0.16
N VAL A 435 -27.82 22.97 0.91
CA VAL A 435 -27.10 21.72 1.27
C VAL A 435 -26.66 20.92 0.04
N ALA A 436 -27.44 20.95 -1.04
CA ALA A 436 -27.14 20.24 -2.29
C ALA A 436 -25.87 20.77 -2.99
N THR A 437 -25.46 22.01 -2.71
CA THR A 437 -24.28 22.65 -3.34
C THR A 437 -23.14 22.83 -2.34
N LYS A 438 -23.44 23.38 -1.15
CA LYS A 438 -22.43 23.72 -0.13
C LYS A 438 -21.78 22.50 0.50
N VAL A 439 -22.49 21.38 0.66
CA VAL A 439 -21.91 20.16 1.23
C VAL A 439 -20.90 19.51 0.29
N PRO A 440 -21.19 19.29 -1.02
CA PRO A 440 -20.17 18.87 -1.97
C PRO A 440 -18.93 19.78 -2.00
N GLU A 441 -19.11 21.11 -2.04
CA GLU A 441 -18.00 22.08 -1.99
C GLU A 441 -17.14 21.91 -0.73
N LEU A 442 -17.79 21.71 0.42
CA LEU A 442 -17.09 21.50 1.69
C LEU A 442 -16.33 20.17 1.70
N LEU A 443 -16.88 19.09 1.14
CA LEU A 443 -16.19 17.80 1.02
C LEU A 443 -14.95 17.90 0.13
N GLU A 444 -15.01 18.66 -0.97
CA GLU A 444 -13.82 18.92 -1.80
C GLU A 444 -12.77 19.78 -1.06
N THR A 445 -13.23 20.74 -0.26
CA THR A 445 -12.35 21.54 0.62
C THR A 445 -11.65 20.65 1.65
N ILE A 446 -12.37 19.73 2.31
CA ILE A 446 -11.78 18.76 3.25
C ILE A 446 -10.71 17.91 2.55
N GLN A 447 -11.01 17.37 1.36
CA GLN A 447 -10.05 16.58 0.59
C GLN A 447 -8.76 17.37 0.31
N GLN A 448 -8.90 18.62 -0.13
CA GLN A 448 -7.76 19.47 -0.46
C GLN A 448 -6.95 19.89 0.77
N ASP A 449 -7.63 20.23 1.86
CA ASP A 449 -6.98 20.61 3.13
C ASP A 449 -6.17 19.43 3.71
N MET A 450 -6.73 18.22 3.66
CA MET A 450 -6.04 17.00 4.07
C MET A 450 -4.76 16.77 3.24
N TYR A 451 -4.85 16.91 1.91
CA TYR A 451 -3.69 16.78 1.03
C TYR A 451 -2.63 17.85 1.33
N ASN A 452 -3.04 19.12 1.41
CA ASN A 452 -2.14 20.24 1.66
C ASN A 452 -1.41 20.11 3.01
N LYS A 453 -2.11 19.65 4.05
CA LYS A 453 -1.52 19.38 5.37
C LYS A 453 -0.47 18.27 5.29
N ALA A 454 -0.79 17.16 4.60
CA ALA A 454 0.11 16.03 4.44
C ALA A 454 1.34 16.41 3.59
N GLU A 455 1.15 17.13 2.47
CA GLU A 455 2.24 17.56 1.59
C GLU A 455 3.17 18.56 2.27
N LYS A 456 2.61 19.54 2.99
CA LYS A 456 3.41 20.45 3.80
C LYS A 456 4.29 19.69 4.79
N SER A 457 3.70 18.72 5.51
CA SER A 457 4.44 17.89 6.46
C SER A 457 5.53 17.07 5.79
N PHE A 458 5.25 16.41 4.67
CA PHE A 458 6.25 15.61 3.96
C PHE A 458 7.41 16.48 3.44
N ARG A 459 7.10 17.66 2.87
CA ARG A 459 8.13 18.59 2.41
C ARG A 459 9.02 19.10 3.55
N GLU A 460 8.44 19.44 4.70
CA GLU A 460 9.18 19.90 5.88
C GLU A 460 10.10 18.81 6.47
N HIS A 461 9.76 17.53 6.29
CA HIS A 461 10.56 16.40 6.79
C HIS A 461 11.44 15.74 5.73
N ARG A 462 11.56 16.33 4.55
CA ARG A 462 12.42 15.85 3.45
C ARG A 462 13.59 16.81 3.28
N LEU A 463 14.65 16.58 4.06
CA LEU A 463 15.75 17.51 4.22
C LEU A 463 16.86 17.26 3.20
N GLN A 464 17.32 18.31 2.52
CA GLN A 464 18.52 18.27 1.69
C GLN A 464 19.77 18.39 2.56
N ILE A 465 20.66 17.39 2.52
CA ILE A 465 21.83 17.32 3.38
C ILE A 465 23.10 17.15 2.53
N THR A 466 24.08 18.03 2.76
CA THR A 466 25.40 18.02 2.09
C THR A 466 26.57 17.77 3.04
N LYS A 467 26.30 17.52 4.32
CA LYS A 467 27.31 17.15 5.31
C LYS A 467 26.92 15.86 6.02
N TRP A 468 27.85 14.92 6.11
CA TRP A 468 27.55 13.60 6.69
C TRP A 468 27.16 13.69 8.18
N GLU A 469 27.76 14.61 8.93
CA GLU A 469 27.46 14.85 10.34
C GLU A 469 25.99 15.19 10.63
N ASP A 470 25.28 15.76 9.65
CA ASP A 470 23.88 16.17 9.79
C ASP A 470 22.89 15.02 9.50
N VAL A 471 23.35 13.91 8.90
CA VAL A 471 22.48 12.79 8.48
C VAL A 471 21.82 12.11 9.67
N LEU A 472 22.61 11.69 10.67
CA LEU A 472 22.09 10.98 11.85
C LEU A 472 21.14 11.88 12.69
N PRO A 473 21.51 13.14 13.03
CA PRO A 473 20.58 14.05 13.69
C PRO A 473 19.26 14.25 12.93
N ALA A 474 19.30 14.35 11.60
CA ALA A 474 18.09 14.47 10.80
C ALA A 474 17.19 13.23 10.90
N LEU A 475 17.76 12.02 10.77
CA LEU A 475 17.02 10.76 10.92
C LEU A 475 16.44 10.58 12.33
N ASP A 476 17.19 10.98 13.37
CA ASP A 476 16.74 10.92 14.77
C ASP A 476 15.59 11.89 15.02
N ASN A 477 15.58 13.05 14.34
CA ASN A 477 14.48 14.00 14.31
C ASN A 477 13.35 13.60 13.33
N LYS A 478 13.22 12.30 13.02
CA LYS A 478 12.16 11.71 12.21
C LYS A 478 12.14 12.21 10.75
N ASN A 479 13.25 12.64 10.17
CA ASN A 479 13.26 13.09 8.77
C ASN A 479 13.65 11.97 7.79
N VAL A 480 13.27 12.14 6.53
CA VAL A 480 13.97 11.52 5.39
C VAL A 480 14.93 12.55 4.80
N VAL A 481 16.00 12.07 4.17
CA VAL A 481 17.11 12.93 3.75
C VAL A 481 17.38 12.75 2.25
N LEU A 482 17.58 13.84 1.53
CA LEU A 482 18.15 13.86 0.19
C LEU A 482 19.65 14.08 0.33
N ILE A 483 20.46 13.14 -0.15
CA ILE A 483 21.92 13.23 -0.08
C ILE A 483 22.56 13.02 -1.46
N PRO A 484 23.72 13.66 -1.76
CA PRO A 484 24.52 13.35 -2.93
C PRO A 484 25.02 11.90 -2.88
N PHE A 485 24.61 11.07 -3.85
CA PHE A 485 24.90 9.64 -3.84
C PHE A 485 25.51 9.16 -5.16
N CYS A 486 26.48 8.25 -5.06
CA CYS A 486 27.22 7.72 -6.22
C CYS A 486 26.47 6.63 -7.01
N GLY A 487 25.37 6.08 -6.47
CA GLY A 487 24.57 5.04 -7.11
C GLY A 487 25.06 3.61 -6.91
N ASP A 488 26.17 3.40 -6.19
CA ASP A 488 26.76 2.07 -6.03
C ASP A 488 26.25 1.30 -4.81
N GLY A 489 25.96 0.02 -5.02
CA GLY A 489 25.41 -0.87 -4.01
C GLY A 489 26.27 -1.05 -2.77
N LYS A 490 27.61 -1.15 -2.89
CA LYS A 490 28.48 -1.30 -1.72
C LYS A 490 28.48 -0.03 -0.87
N CYS A 491 28.37 1.14 -1.51
CA CYS A 491 28.21 2.39 -0.80
C CYS A 491 26.87 2.46 -0.07
N GLU A 492 25.80 1.96 -0.67
CA GLU A 492 24.48 1.88 -0.05
C GLU A 492 24.47 0.95 1.17
N ASP A 493 25.07 -0.24 1.05
CA ASP A 493 25.22 -1.18 2.16
C ASP A 493 26.02 -0.56 3.30
N ARG A 494 27.11 0.14 2.98
CA ARG A 494 27.92 0.83 3.98
C ARG A 494 27.17 1.96 4.68
N ILE A 495 26.40 2.76 3.94
CA ILE A 495 25.53 3.80 4.51
C ILE A 495 24.55 3.20 5.52
N LYS A 496 23.93 2.06 5.17
CA LYS A 496 23.01 1.36 6.06
C LYS A 496 23.70 0.88 7.33
N GLU A 497 24.90 0.31 7.23
CA GLU A 497 25.69 -0.09 8.41
C GLU A 497 26.01 1.11 9.31
N LEU A 498 26.53 2.20 8.74
CA LEU A 498 26.95 3.40 9.49
C LEU A 498 25.79 4.10 10.21
N THR A 499 24.56 3.92 9.72
CA THR A 499 23.36 4.56 10.27
C THR A 499 22.50 3.62 11.12
N THR A 500 22.90 2.35 11.27
CA THR A 500 22.16 1.38 12.09
C THR A 500 22.33 1.71 13.57
N ARG A 501 21.20 1.85 14.28
CA ARG A 501 21.13 2.02 15.74
C ARG A 501 20.03 1.14 16.32
N GLU A 502 20.27 0.64 17.53
CA GLU A 502 19.24 -0.08 18.29
C GLU A 502 18.10 0.88 18.68
N ASP A 503 16.86 0.43 18.53
CA ASP A 503 15.68 1.18 18.95
C ASP A 503 15.56 1.12 20.48
N THR A 504 15.96 2.18 21.16
CA THR A 504 16.05 2.23 22.62
C THR A 504 14.74 2.58 23.31
N GLN A 505 13.58 2.60 22.62
CA GLN A 505 12.28 2.89 23.25
C GLN A 505 12.03 1.95 24.45
N PRO A 506 12.15 2.43 25.70
CA PRO A 506 12.10 1.55 26.88
C PRO A 506 10.68 1.06 27.17
N ASP A 507 9.69 1.88 26.81
CA ASP A 507 8.29 1.72 27.20
C ASP A 507 7.45 0.94 26.17
N VAL A 508 8.05 0.57 25.03
CA VAL A 508 7.42 -0.28 24.01
C VAL A 508 7.85 -1.73 24.23
N PRO A 509 6.92 -2.69 24.41
CA PRO A 509 7.25 -4.11 24.52
C PRO A 509 8.15 -4.56 23.36
N GLU A 510 9.12 -5.44 23.62
CA GLU A 510 10.08 -5.89 22.61
C GLU A 510 9.41 -6.52 21.38
N SER A 511 8.23 -7.14 21.56
CA SER A 511 7.38 -7.67 20.49
C SER A 511 6.68 -6.60 19.62
N GLN A 512 6.74 -5.33 20.02
CA GLN A 512 6.15 -4.18 19.34
C GLN A 512 7.21 -3.16 18.89
N LYS A 513 8.49 -3.35 19.29
CA LYS A 513 9.59 -2.48 18.86
C LYS A 513 9.82 -2.64 17.36
N LEU A 514 10.11 -1.52 16.71
CA LEU A 514 10.49 -1.54 15.31
C LEU A 514 11.90 -2.13 15.19
N PRO A 515 12.23 -2.86 14.11
CA PRO A 515 13.56 -3.41 13.94
C PRO A 515 14.61 -2.29 13.93
N SER A 516 15.74 -2.51 14.61
CA SER A 516 16.98 -1.73 14.44
C SER A 516 17.32 -1.70 12.95
N MET A 517 17.15 -0.53 12.33
CA MET A 517 17.32 -0.36 10.89
C MET A 517 18.09 0.92 10.63
N GLY A 518 19.28 0.79 10.05
CA GLY A 518 19.93 1.90 9.36
C GLY A 518 19.07 2.41 8.21
N MET A 519 19.40 3.61 7.73
CA MET A 519 18.69 4.16 6.59
C MET A 519 18.96 3.34 5.33
N LYS A 520 17.98 3.32 4.44
CA LYS A 520 18.08 2.74 3.10
C LYS A 520 17.75 3.78 2.06
N SER A 521 18.14 3.53 0.81
CA SER A 521 17.62 4.34 -0.28
C SER A 521 16.12 4.08 -0.44
N LEU A 522 15.36 5.17 -0.58
CA LEU A 522 13.93 5.13 -0.87
C LEU A 522 13.74 5.23 -2.37
N CYS A 523 14.23 6.31 -2.99
CA CYS A 523 14.30 6.44 -4.44
C CYS A 523 15.31 7.52 -4.84
N ILE A 524 15.68 7.54 -6.11
CA ILE A 524 16.27 8.66 -6.83
C ILE A 524 15.09 9.45 -7.41
N PRO A 525 14.71 10.60 -6.84
CA PRO A 525 13.54 11.35 -7.29
C PRO A 525 13.69 11.83 -8.73
N PHE A 526 12.61 11.90 -9.51
CA PHE A 526 12.68 12.47 -10.85
C PHE A 526 12.91 13.98 -10.84
N GLU A 527 12.32 14.67 -9.87
CA GLU A 527 12.60 16.07 -9.59
C GLU A 527 13.86 16.18 -8.73
N GLN A 528 14.99 16.44 -9.37
CA GLN A 528 16.30 16.58 -8.72
C GLN A 528 16.52 18.04 -8.26
N PRO A 529 16.82 18.28 -6.98
CA PRO A 529 17.26 19.60 -6.52
C PRO A 529 18.57 20.04 -7.20
N GLU A 530 18.83 21.35 -7.21
CA GLU A 530 20.13 21.87 -7.64
C GLU A 530 21.27 21.43 -6.70
N GLY A 531 22.51 21.47 -7.20
CA GLY A 531 23.72 21.32 -6.39
C GLY A 531 24.50 19.99 -6.55
N VAL A 532 23.93 18.98 -7.21
CA VAL A 532 24.71 17.80 -7.65
C VAL A 532 25.08 17.98 -9.12
N VAL A 533 26.38 18.10 -9.38
CA VAL A 533 26.97 18.15 -10.72
C VAL A 533 27.66 16.82 -10.97
N ALA A 534 27.14 16.05 -11.92
CA ALA A 534 27.65 14.73 -12.25
C ALA A 534 29.13 14.81 -12.66
N GLY A 535 29.98 14.05 -11.98
CA GLY A 535 31.43 14.04 -12.21
C GLY A 535 32.23 15.06 -11.37
N GLU A 536 31.56 15.98 -10.66
CA GLU A 536 32.22 17.00 -9.83
C GLU A 536 31.92 16.81 -8.34
N THR A 537 30.62 16.76 -7.99
CA THR A 537 30.16 16.66 -6.59
C THR A 537 30.60 15.33 -5.97
N GLU A 538 31.15 15.37 -4.75
CA GLU A 538 31.52 14.15 -4.02
C GLU A 538 30.29 13.41 -3.49
N CYS A 539 30.36 12.08 -3.42
CA CYS A 539 29.37 11.31 -2.69
C CYS A 539 29.44 11.64 -1.19
N LEU A 540 28.29 11.79 -0.54
CA LEU A 540 28.24 12.22 0.86
C LEU A 540 28.77 11.15 1.85
N SER A 541 28.77 9.88 1.45
CA SER A 541 29.23 8.80 2.32
C SER A 541 30.70 9.00 2.68
N PRO A 542 31.08 8.97 3.97
CA PRO A 542 32.38 9.43 4.45
C PRO A 542 33.55 8.56 3.98
N GLU A 543 33.27 7.32 3.59
CA GLU A 543 34.25 6.34 3.13
C GLU A 543 34.24 6.17 1.61
N CYS A 544 33.44 6.96 0.88
CA CYS A 544 33.30 6.88 -0.56
C CYS A 544 34.15 7.95 -1.25
N GLN A 545 34.99 7.53 -2.21
CA GLN A 545 35.81 8.44 -3.03
C GLN A 545 35.22 8.68 -4.44
N ARG A 546 33.98 8.22 -4.66
CA ARG A 546 33.30 8.38 -5.95
C ARG A 546 32.52 9.68 -6.00
N LYS A 547 32.38 10.20 -7.22
CA LYS A 547 31.49 11.32 -7.51
C LYS A 547 30.03 10.91 -7.35
N ALA A 548 29.25 11.81 -6.77
CA ALA A 548 27.80 11.72 -6.76
C ALA A 548 27.28 11.81 -8.20
N GLN A 549 26.28 10.99 -8.49
CA GLN A 549 25.56 11.03 -9.77
C GLN A 549 24.22 11.76 -9.61
N PHE A 550 23.55 11.56 -8.47
CA PHE A 550 22.20 12.05 -8.22
C PHE A 550 22.01 12.45 -6.76
N TRP A 551 21.03 13.31 -6.51
CA TRP A 551 20.35 13.36 -5.22
C TRP A 551 19.51 12.10 -5.06
N THR A 552 19.76 11.37 -3.98
CA THR A 552 19.00 10.17 -3.64
C THR A 552 18.33 10.37 -2.30
N MET A 553 17.05 10.05 -2.21
CA MET A 553 16.29 10.11 -0.98
C MET A 553 16.55 8.84 -0.16
N PHE A 554 17.01 9.01 1.08
CA PHE A 554 17.25 7.96 2.06
C PHE A 554 16.38 8.18 3.30
N GLY A 555 16.10 7.10 4.03
CA GLY A 555 15.41 7.18 5.30
C GLY A 555 15.32 5.84 6.01
N ARG A 556 14.84 5.86 7.26
CA ARG A 556 14.35 4.65 7.91
C ARG A 556 13.08 4.21 7.15
N SER A 557 12.94 2.94 6.84
CA SER A 557 11.79 2.42 6.05
C SER A 557 10.95 1.43 6.85
N TYR A 558 9.71 1.26 6.43
CA TYR A 558 8.88 0.10 6.75
C TYR A 558 9.35 -1.18 6.04
#